data_AF-W6QMX8-F1
#
_entry.id   AF-W6QMX8-F1
#
_cell.length_a   1.000
_cell.length_b   1.000
_cell.length_c   1.000
_cell.angle_alpha   90.00
_cell.angle_beta   90.00
_cell.angle_gamma   90.00
#
_symmetry.space_group_name_H-M   'P 1'
#
loop_
_entity.id
_entity.type
_entity.pdbx_description
1 polymer ?
#
loop_
_entity_poly.entity_id
_entity_poly.type
_entity_poly.pdbx_seq_one_letter_code
_entity_poly.pdbx_strand_id
1 'polypeptide(L)' 'MALSEKSIIPAADLQSFTEYLGGCKRIVTLLRAGILAASGLPTFCGVGGLWRSYNATSPITLEAFNKTPSLI' A
#
# COMPACT_ATOMS: atom_id res chain seq x y z
N MET A 1 20.22 -16.87 -3.43
CA MET A 1 19.47 -17.76 -4.33
C MET A 1 17.99 -17.62 -3.94
N ALA A 2 17.34 -16.55 -4.42
CA ALA A 2 15.96 -16.23 -4.04
C ALA A 2 15.00 -17.09 -4.86
N LEU A 3 14.08 -17.75 -4.17
CA LEU A 3 13.08 -18.64 -4.75
C LEU A 3 12.14 -17.83 -5.65
N SER A 4 12.02 -18.25 -6.91
CA SER A 4 11.06 -17.71 -7.86
C SER A 4 9.65 -17.99 -7.35
N GLU A 5 8.97 -16.96 -6.86
CA GLU A 5 7.56 -17.06 -6.45
C GLU A 5 6.71 -17.35 -7.69
N LYS A 6 6.15 -18.57 -7.75
CA LYS A 6 5.28 -18.99 -8.83
C LYS A 6 4.00 -18.15 -8.77
N SER A 7 3.73 -17.38 -9.83
CA SER A 7 2.49 -16.60 -9.96
C SER A 7 1.28 -17.48 -9.69
N ILE A 8 0.47 -17.07 -8.71
CA ILE A 8 -0.77 -17.75 -8.28
C ILE A 8 -1.90 -17.51 -9.30
N ILE A 9 -1.73 -16.53 -10.18
CA ILE A 9 -2.71 -16.15 -11.20
C ILE A 9 -2.42 -16.92 -12.50
N PRO A 10 -3.38 -17.67 -13.05
CA PRO A 10 -3.25 -18.32 -14.36
C PRO A 10 -2.96 -17.32 -15.49
N ALA A 11 -2.11 -17.71 -16.43
CA ALA A 11 -1.71 -16.82 -17.54
C ALA A 11 -2.90 -16.38 -18.41
N ALA A 12 -3.89 -17.26 -18.61
CA ALA A 12 -5.11 -16.95 -19.37
C ALA A 12 -5.95 -15.83 -18.70
N ASP A 13 -5.98 -15.79 -17.36
CA ASP A 13 -6.73 -14.79 -16.61
C ASP A 13 -6.06 -13.41 -16.69
N LEU A 14 -4.71 -13.36 -16.66
CA LEU A 14 -3.96 -12.12 -16.88
C LEU A 14 -4.17 -11.57 -18.30
N GLN A 15 -4.21 -12.45 -19.30
CA GLN A 15 -4.40 -12.06 -20.68
C GLN A 15 -5.80 -11.49 -20.90
N SER A 16 -6.84 -12.20 -20.46
CA SER A 16 -8.23 -11.72 -20.56
C SER A 16 -8.47 -10.39 -19.83
N PHE A 17 -7.87 -10.21 -18.65
CA PHE A 17 -7.93 -8.94 -17.92
C PHE A 17 -7.28 -7.79 -18.70
N THR A 18 -6.10 -8.03 -19.29
CA THR A 18 -5.37 -7.01 -20.06
C THR A 18 -6.15 -6.56 -21.29
N GLU A 19 -6.75 -7.51 -22.02
CA GLU A 19 -7.61 -7.24 -23.17
C GLU A 19 -8.85 -6.42 -22.77
N TYR A 20 -9.51 -6.80 -21.68
CA TYR A 20 -10.67 -6.06 -21.16
C TYR A 20 -10.30 -4.64 -20.71
N LEU A 21 -9.16 -4.47 -20.03
CA LEU A 21 -8.66 -3.18 -19.57
C LEU A 21 -8.32 -2.25 -20.75
N GLY A 22 -7.75 -2.80 -21.83
CA GLY A 22 -7.44 -2.03 -23.04
C GLY A 22 -8.68 -1.44 -23.75
N GLY A 23 -9.86 -2.02 -23.56
CA GLY A 23 -11.12 -1.50 -24.08
C GLY A 23 -11.79 -0.42 -23.21
N CYS A 24 -11.32 -0.21 -21.98
CA CYS A 24 -11.95 0.69 -21.03
C CYS A 24 -11.57 2.16 -21.29
N LYS A 25 -12.57 3.01 -21.55
CA LYS A 25 -12.36 4.47 -21.79
C LYS A 25 -12.30 5.32 -20.53
N ARG A 26 -12.78 4.78 -19.40
CA ARG A 26 -12.85 5.47 -18.11
C ARG A 26 -12.44 4.49 -17.02
N ILE A 27 -11.26 4.69 -16.47
CA ILE A 27 -10.67 3.82 -15.45
C ILE A 27 -10.50 4.65 -14.19
N VAL A 28 -10.98 4.12 -13.06
CA VAL A 28 -10.77 4.69 -11.73
C VAL A 28 -9.97 3.67 -10.94
N THR A 29 -8.83 4.09 -10.41
CA THR A 29 -8.01 3.26 -9.52
C THR A 29 -8.10 3.80 -8.10
N LEU A 30 -8.52 2.95 -7.17
CA LEU A 30 -8.49 3.27 -5.75
C LEU A 30 -7.18 2.74 -5.17
N LEU A 31 -6.28 3.66 -4.86
CA LEU A 31 -4.96 3.34 -4.33
C LEU A 31 -4.94 3.46 -2.81
N ARG A 32 -4.07 2.69 -2.16
CA ARG A 32 -3.75 2.79 -0.73
C ARG A 32 -2.24 2.88 -0.54
N ALA A 33 -1.78 3.14 0.68
CA ALA A 33 -0.36 3.25 1.04
C ALA A 33 0.51 2.07 0.55
N GLY A 34 -0.09 0.89 0.32
CA GLY A 34 0.59 -0.29 -0.22
C GLY A 34 1.30 -0.07 -1.56
N ILE A 35 0.88 0.88 -2.41
CA ILE A 35 1.58 1.16 -3.67
C ILE A 35 3.01 1.70 -3.45
N LEU A 36 3.25 2.35 -2.31
CA LEU A 36 4.55 2.91 -1.94
C LEU A 36 5.45 1.90 -1.21
N ALA A 37 4.90 0.76 -0.79
CA ALA A 37 5.69 -0.29 -0.13
C ALA A 37 6.80 -0.82 -1.06
N ALA A 38 6.50 -0.94 -2.36
CA ALA A 38 7.45 -1.42 -3.36
C ALA A 38 8.64 -0.46 -3.58
N SER A 39 8.50 0.82 -3.24
CA SER A 39 9.57 1.83 -3.36
C SER A 39 10.34 2.03 -2.05
N GLY A 40 10.14 1.17 -1.05
CA GLY A 40 10.84 1.25 0.24
C GLY A 40 10.34 2.33 1.19
N LEU A 41 9.19 2.96 0.91
CA LEU A 41 8.57 3.87 1.85
C LEU A 41 7.74 3.07 2.87
N PRO A 42 7.87 3.36 4.18
CA PRO A 42 7.09 2.69 5.20
C PRO A 42 5.61 2.99 4.99
N THR A 43 4.78 1.95 5.05
CA THR A 43 3.33 2.12 4.96
C THR A 43 2.77 2.26 6.36
N PHE A 44 1.84 3.20 6.56
CA PHE A 44 1.24 3.47 7.88
C PHE A 44 0.41 2.29 8.46
N CYS A 45 0.21 1.23 7.68
CA CYS A 45 -0.54 0.04 8.09
C CYS A 45 0.22 -1.22 7.66
N GLY A 46 0.79 -1.96 8.60
CA GLY A 46 1.49 -3.22 8.35
C GLY A 46 2.70 -3.46 9.25
N VAL A 47 3.39 -4.58 9.02
CA VAL A 47 4.62 -4.98 9.73
C VAL A 47 5.76 -4.06 9.29
N GLY A 48 5.91 -2.91 9.95
CA GLY A 48 6.83 -1.84 9.54
C GLY A 48 6.22 -0.43 9.50
N GLY A 49 4.94 -0.27 9.87
CA GLY A 49 4.31 1.03 10.03
C GLY A 49 4.83 1.76 11.25
N LEU A 50 6.00 2.37 11.13
CA LEU A 50 6.60 3.23 12.15
C LEU A 50 6.57 4.68 11.69
N TRP A 51 6.01 5.57 12.51
CA TRP A 51 6.18 7.01 12.39
C TRP A 51 7.28 7.45 13.36
N ARG A 52 8.45 7.86 12.85
CA ARG A 52 9.61 8.26 13.67
C ARG A 52 9.93 7.27 14.80
N SER A 53 9.90 5.97 14.49
CA SER A 53 10.11 4.84 15.43
C SER A 53 8.95 4.53 16.40
N TYR A 54 7.83 5.25 16.33
CA TYR A 54 6.59 4.92 17.05
C TYR A 54 5.66 4.09 16.18
N ASN A 55 4.94 3.14 16.78
CA ASN A 55 3.92 2.37 16.07
C ASN A 55 2.89 3.37 15.49
N ALA A 56 2.75 3.41 14.15
CA ALA A 56 1.85 4.34 13.46
C ALA A 56 0.37 4.16 13.86
N THR A 57 0.06 3.07 14.58
CA THR A 57 -1.27 2.77 15.14
C THR A 57 -1.59 3.58 16.41
N SER A 58 -0.62 4.30 17.00
CA SER A 58 -0.80 5.03 18.25
C SER A 58 -0.37 6.50 18.13
N PRO A 59 -1.25 7.50 18.20
CA PRO A 59 -2.61 7.65 17.70
C PRO A 59 -2.72 8.92 16.82
N ILE A 60 -3.21 8.82 15.57
CA ILE A 60 -3.49 9.99 14.72
C ILE A 60 -4.80 10.63 15.18
N THR A 61 -4.78 11.28 16.34
CA THR A 61 -5.96 11.90 16.98
C THR A 61 -5.70 13.37 17.26
N LEU A 62 -6.74 14.20 17.15
CA LEU A 62 -6.64 15.64 17.41
C LEU A 62 -6.18 15.93 18.85
N GLU A 63 -6.61 15.11 19.82
CA GLU A 63 -6.16 15.23 21.21
C GLU A 63 -4.66 14.99 21.38
N ALA A 64 -4.09 14.03 20.64
CA ALA A 64 -2.66 13.77 20.66
C ALA A 64 -1.86 14.90 20.01
N PHE A 65 -2.41 15.55 18.97
CA PHE A 65 -1.82 16.74 18.36
C PHE A 65 -1.79 17.92 19.34
N ASN A 66 -2.90 18.15 20.05
CA ASN A 66 -3.00 19.22 21.04
C ASN A 66 -2.05 19.01 22.24
N LYS A 67 -1.73 17.76 22.60
CA LYS A 67 -0.80 17.45 23.70
C LYS A 67 0.66 17.61 23.29
N THR A 68 1.04 17.07 22.13
CA THR A 68 2.41 17.12 21.65
C THR A 68 2.45 17.27 20.13
N PRO A 69 2.33 18.50 19.60
CA PRO A 69 2.23 18.74 18.16
C PRO A 69 3.54 18.40 17.42
N SER A 70 4.66 18.21 18.13
CA SER A 70 5.94 17.83 17.52
C SER A 70 6.04 16.35 17.16
N LEU A 71 5.14 15.49 17.65
CA LEU A 71 5.16 14.04 17.45
C LEU A 71 4.20 13.54 16.35
N ILE A 72 3.32 14.41 15.86
CA ILE A 72 2.34 14.15 14.79
C ILE A 72 2.67 15.05 13.62
#